data_AF-A0A259BTZ8-F1
#
_entry.id   AF-A0A259BTZ8-F1
#
_cell.length_a   1.000
_cell.length_b   1.000
_cell.length_c   1.000
_cell.angle_alpha   90.00
_cell.angle_beta   90.00
_cell.angle_gamma   90.00
#
_symmetry.space_group_name_H-M   'P 1'
#
loop_
_entity.id
_entity.type
_entity.pdbx_description
1 polymer ?
#
loop_
_entity_poly.entity_id
_entity_poly.type
_entity_poly.pdbx_seq_one_letter_code
_entity_poly.pdbx_strand_id
1 'polypeptide(L)'
;MLYDLGGGQRVQLVRDNTGRSDRPLAALVPLSLEGFDRLESVARLLASLHGRAIPPDTRLTRHQRARFRRMLQSFDGYRDGATQQEIAQIVFRTGVLDRDAWQAS
;
A
#
# COMPACT_ATOMS: atom_id res chain seq x y z
N MET A 1 13.14 14.55 -5.79
CA MET A 1 12.94 14.92 -4.38
C MET A 1 12.17 13.81 -3.68
N LEU A 2 12.64 13.34 -2.53
CA LEU A 2 11.99 12.29 -1.73
C LEU A 2 11.27 12.94 -0.54
N TYR A 3 10.01 12.56 -0.34
CA TYR A 3 9.12 13.10 0.69
C TYR A 3 8.64 11.99 1.60
N ASP A 4 8.67 12.22 2.91
CA ASP A 4 8.07 11.33 3.90
C ASP A 4 6.58 11.67 4.05
N LEU A 5 5.74 10.65 3.92
CA LEU A 5 4.29 10.77 4.09
C LEU A 5 3.82 10.33 5.50
N GLY A 6 4.74 9.91 6.37
CA GLY A 6 4.42 9.29 7.64
C GLY A 6 3.95 7.84 7.50
N GLY A 7 3.90 7.11 8.62
CA GLY A 7 3.42 5.72 8.63
C GLY A 7 4.24 4.74 7.77
N GLY A 8 5.52 5.07 7.50
CA GLY A 8 6.43 4.29 6.66
C GLY A 8 6.24 4.47 5.16
N GLN A 9 5.40 5.42 4.72
CA GLN A 9 5.16 5.71 3.31
C GLN A 9 6.09 6.84 2.84
N ARG A 10 6.62 6.72 1.61
CA ARG A 10 7.45 7.75 0.98
C ARG A 10 7.03 7.97 -0.46
N VAL A 11 7.15 9.21 -0.93
CA VAL A 11 6.90 9.58 -2.33
C VAL A 11 8.14 10.24 -2.91
N GLN A 12 8.57 9.78 -4.08
CA GLN A 12 9.64 10.41 -4.83
C GLN A 12 9.02 11.16 -6.03
N LEU A 13 9.20 12.48 -6.06
CA LEU A 13 8.91 13.29 -7.24
C LEU A 13 10.17 13.39 -8.09
N VAL A 14 10.10 12.81 -9.29
CA VAL A 14 11.12 12.96 -10.34
C VAL A 14 10.63 14.04 -11.30
N ARG A 15 11.45 15.06 -11.51
CA ARG A 15 11.20 16.12 -12.48
C ARG A 15 12.11 15.91 -13.67
N ASP A 16 11.57 16.00 -14.87
CA ASP A 16 12.40 16.08 -16.06
C ASP A 16 13.20 17.39 -16.03
N ASN A 17 14.51 17.32 -16.25
CA ASN A 17 15.45 18.43 -16.05
C ASN A 17 15.42 19.44 -17.23
N THR A 18 14.50 19.25 -18.17
CA THR A 18 14.33 20.04 -19.39
C THR A 18 13.58 21.36 -19.16
N GLY A 19 13.07 21.62 -17.95
CA GLY A 19 12.31 22.82 -17.59
C GLY A 19 12.87 23.58 -16.38
N ARG A 20 12.71 24.91 -16.39
CA ARG A 20 13.04 25.81 -15.27
C ARG A 20 12.42 25.29 -13.96
N SER A 21 13.26 25.02 -12.97
CA SER A 21 12.91 24.47 -11.65
C SER A 21 11.97 25.33 -10.80
N ASP A 22 11.78 26.59 -11.20
CA ASP A 22 11.05 27.63 -10.48
C ASP A 22 9.55 27.69 -10.78
N ARG A 23 9.04 26.83 -11.68
CA ARG A 23 7.59 26.78 -11.93
C ARG A 23 6.85 26.02 -10.82
N PRO A 24 5.71 26.57 -10.33
CA PRO A 24 4.87 25.87 -9.38
C PRO A 24 4.34 24.56 -9.99
N LEU A 25 4.25 23.52 -9.17
CA LEU A 25 3.62 22.26 -9.57
C LEU A 25 2.10 22.44 -9.57
N ALA A 26 1.45 21.89 -10.59
CA ALA A 26 0.00 21.76 -10.65
C ALA A 26 -0.37 20.27 -10.76
N ALA A 27 -1.47 19.89 -10.12
CA ALA A 27 -2.07 18.57 -10.27
C ALA A 27 -3.36 18.70 -11.09
N LEU A 28 -3.47 17.93 -12.18
CA LEU A 28 -4.70 17.77 -12.94
C LEU A 28 -5.48 16.58 -12.37
N VAL A 29 -6.72 16.80 -11.92
CA VAL A 29 -7.59 15.74 -11.42
C VAL A 29 -8.78 15.57 -12.37
N PRO A 30 -8.86 14.46 -13.12
CA PRO A 30 -10.03 14.14 -13.92
C PRO A 30 -11.28 14.02 -13.05
N LEU A 31 -12.41 14.50 -13.56
CA LEU A 31 -13.72 14.35 -12.93
C LEU A 31 -14.29 12.96 -13.24
N SER A 32 -13.76 11.95 -12.55
CA SER A 32 -14.23 10.56 -12.61
C SER A 32 -14.63 10.06 -11.22
N LEU A 33 -15.16 8.83 -11.14
CA LEU A 33 -15.47 8.20 -9.85
C LEU A 33 -14.23 8.11 -8.95
N GLU A 34 -13.07 7.89 -9.54
CA GLU A 34 -11.76 7.86 -8.86
C GLU A 34 -11.22 9.27 -8.56
N GLY A 35 -11.92 10.34 -8.96
CA GLY A 35 -11.52 11.73 -8.74
C GLY A 35 -11.38 12.08 -7.27
N PHE A 36 -12.25 11.56 -6.40
CA PHE A 36 -12.17 11.75 -4.95
C PHE A 36 -10.90 11.14 -4.36
N ASP A 37 -10.54 9.94 -4.80
CA ASP A 37 -9.27 9.32 -4.40
C ASP A 37 -8.08 10.17 -4.87
N ARG A 38 -8.11 10.69 -6.10
CA ARG A 38 -7.04 11.57 -6.57
C ARG A 38 -6.94 12.85 -5.75
N LEU A 39 -8.06 13.48 -5.40
CA LEU A 39 -8.10 14.68 -4.55
C LEU A 39 -7.49 14.43 -3.16
N GLU A 40 -7.89 13.35 -2.50
CA GLU A 40 -7.30 12.99 -1.20
C GLU A 40 -5.78 12.74 -1.29
N SER A 41 -5.32 12.09 -2.36
CA SER A 41 -3.89 11.86 -2.58
C SER A 41 -3.13 13.17 -2.80
N VAL A 42 -3.70 14.11 -3.56
CA VAL A 42 -3.13 15.45 -3.76
C VAL A 42 -3.09 16.23 -2.44
N ALA A 43 -4.14 16.13 -1.61
CA ALA A 43 -4.17 16.78 -0.30
C ALA A 43 -3.06 16.26 0.63
N ARG A 44 -2.83 14.93 0.68
CA ARG A 44 -1.72 14.33 1.45
C ARG A 44 -0.36 14.76 0.91
N LEU A 45 -0.20 14.84 -0.42
CA LEU A 45 1.02 15.33 -1.04
C LEU A 45 1.30 16.78 -0.66
N LEU A 46 0.31 17.68 -0.79
CA LEU A 46 0.45 19.09 -0.42
C LEU A 46 0.78 19.25 1.06
N ALA A 47 0.14 18.46 1.94
CA ALA A 47 0.48 18.47 3.36
C ALA A 47 1.95 18.11 3.59
N SER A 48 2.46 17.06 2.93
CA SER A 48 3.87 16.67 3.01
C SER A 48 4.82 17.75 2.46
N LEU A 49 4.51 18.33 1.28
CA LEU A 49 5.32 19.38 0.65
C LEU A 49 5.45 20.65 1.53
N HIS A 50 4.43 20.93 2.35
CA HIS A 50 4.38 22.10 3.22
C HIS A 50 4.60 21.77 4.71
N GLY A 51 5.07 20.55 5.05
CA GLY A 51 5.37 20.16 6.43
C GLY A 51 4.16 20.16 7.37
N ARG A 52 2.94 19.97 6.84
CA ARG A 52 1.69 19.90 7.62
C ARG A 52 1.40 18.46 8.04
N ALA A 53 0.54 18.31 9.05
CA ALA A 53 0.02 17.00 9.44
C ALA A 53 -0.67 16.31 8.25
N ILE A 54 -0.24 15.09 7.96
CA ILE A 54 -0.68 14.35 6.77
C ILE A 54 -1.98 13.60 7.12
N PRO A 55 -3.09 13.85 6.40
CA PRO A 55 -4.34 13.13 6.63
C PRO A 55 -4.17 11.61 6.47
N PRO A 56 -4.83 10.78 7.29
CA PRO A 56 -4.75 9.33 7.15
C PRO A 56 -5.30 8.86 5.80
N ASP A 57 -4.80 7.73 5.31
CA ASP A 57 -5.40 7.02 4.17
C ASP A 57 -6.55 6.13 4.64
N THR A 58 -7.77 6.50 4.25
CA THR A 58 -9.03 5.88 4.69
C THR A 58 -9.61 4.93 3.65
N ARG A 59 -8.99 4.80 2.47
CA ARG A 59 -9.51 3.95 1.37
C ARG A 59 -9.51 2.48 1.71
N LEU A 60 -8.61 2.07 2.61
CA LEU A 60 -8.53 0.71 3.12
C LEU A 60 -8.75 0.70 4.62
N THR A 61 -9.73 -0.06 5.06
CA THR A 61 -9.86 -0.36 6.49
C THR A 61 -8.63 -1.16 6.95
N ARG A 62 -8.31 -1.08 8.25
CA ARG A 62 -7.21 -1.87 8.83
C ARG A 62 -7.37 -3.37 8.54
N HIS A 63 -8.61 -3.87 8.57
CA HIS A 63 -8.94 -5.26 8.25
C HIS A 63 -8.71 -5.60 6.78
N GLN A 64 -9.16 -4.75 5.85
CA GLN A 64 -8.91 -4.95 4.42
C GLN A 64 -7.41 -4.96 4.10
N ARG A 65 -6.65 -4.00 4.65
CA ARG A 65 -5.20 -3.94 4.45
C ARG A 65 -4.48 -5.18 5.01
N ALA A 66 -4.90 -5.66 6.17
CA ALA A 66 -4.37 -6.89 6.75
C ALA A 66 -4.68 -8.11 5.87
N ARG A 67 -5.91 -8.21 5.36
CA ARG A 67 -6.32 -9.27 4.43
C ARG A 67 -5.50 -9.25 3.14
N PHE A 68 -5.32 -8.08 2.50
CA PHE A 68 -4.51 -7.97 1.29
C PHE A 68 -3.04 -8.34 1.52
N ARG A 69 -2.45 -7.96 2.66
CA ARG A 69 -1.10 -8.40 3.03
C ARG A 69 -1.00 -9.92 3.12
N ARG A 70 -1.98 -10.58 3.76
CA ARG A 70 -2.01 -12.04 3.86
C ARG A 70 -2.14 -12.70 2.49
N MET A 71 -3.00 -12.18 1.61
CA MET A 71 -3.15 -12.69 0.24
C MET A 71 -1.84 -12.59 -0.54
N LEU A 72 -1.12 -11.48 -0.40
CA LEU A 72 0.19 -11.30 -1.05
C LEU A 72 1.24 -12.27 -0.48
N GLN A 73 1.30 -12.42 0.85
CA GLN A 73 2.19 -13.39 1.50
C GLN A 73 1.91 -14.84 1.06
N SER A 74 0.64 -15.21 0.91
CA SER A 74 0.26 -16.53 0.38
C SER A 74 0.70 -16.71 -1.07
N PHE A 75 0.57 -15.68 -1.90
CA PHE A 75 1.04 -15.72 -3.28
C PHE A 75 2.57 -15.86 -3.35
N ASP A 76 3.31 -15.07 -2.58
CA ASP A 76 4.76 -15.12 -2.51
C ASP A 76 5.25 -16.49 -2.03
N GLY A 77 4.65 -17.03 -0.96
CA GLY A 77 4.98 -18.35 -0.44
C GLY A 77 4.73 -19.47 -1.47
N TYR A 78 3.59 -19.43 -2.17
CA TYR A 78 3.31 -20.39 -3.23
C TYR A 78 4.33 -20.31 -4.38
N ARG A 79 4.70 -19.08 -4.78
CA ARG A 79 5.70 -18.84 -5.82
C ARG A 79 7.08 -19.36 -5.42
N ASP A 80 7.41 -19.32 -4.13
CA ASP A 80 8.66 -19.86 -3.57
C ASP A 80 8.59 -21.37 -3.25
N GLY A 81 7.50 -22.04 -3.63
CA GLY A 81 7.34 -23.49 -3.51
C GLY A 81 6.75 -23.98 -2.19
N ALA A 82 6.30 -23.08 -1.31
CA ALA A 82 5.60 -23.46 -0.09
C ALA A 82 4.27 -24.14 -0.42
N THR A 83 3.95 -25.18 0.34
CA THR A 83 2.65 -25.85 0.28
C THR A 83 1.56 -24.95 0.88
N GLN A 84 0.31 -25.22 0.50
CA GLN A 84 -0.84 -24.50 1.09
C GLN A 84 -0.91 -24.64 2.61
N GLN A 85 -0.49 -25.79 3.14
CA GLN A 85 -0.41 -26.07 4.57
C GLN A 85 0.63 -25.17 5.24
N GLU A 86 1.86 -25.09 4.72
CA GLU A 86 2.90 -24.20 5.26
C GLU A 86 2.48 -22.73 5.20
N ILE A 87 1.86 -22.31 4.10
CA ILE A 87 1.30 -20.96 3.95
C ILE A 87 0.25 -20.69 5.02
N ALA A 88 -0.69 -21.62 5.22
CA ALA A 88 -1.75 -21.46 6.23
C ALA A 88 -1.18 -21.37 7.65
N GLN A 89 -0.17 -22.20 7.97
CA GLN A 89 0.50 -22.19 9.27
C GLN A 89 1.13 -20.84 9.59
N ILE A 90 1.79 -20.21 8.61
CA ILE A 90 2.45 -18.91 8.79
C ILE A 90 1.42 -17.76 8.79
N VAL A 91 0.52 -17.75 7.81
CA VAL A 91 -0.42 -16.63 7.58
C VAL A 91 -1.50 -16.55 8.65
N PHE A 92 -2.01 -17.70 9.11
CA PHE A 92 -3.07 -17.79 10.10
C PHE A 92 -2.57 -18.16 11.51
N ARG A 93 -1.28 -18.48 11.67
CA ARG A 93 -0.67 -18.88 12.95
C ARG A 93 -1.39 -20.08 13.59
N THR A 94 -1.77 -21.06 12.78
CA THR A 94 -2.57 -22.22 13.20
C THR A 94 -1.76 -23.28 13.97
N GLY A 95 -0.43 -23.14 14.06
CA GLY A 95 0.45 -24.17 14.64
C GLY A 95 0.74 -25.30 13.65
N VAL A 96 1.61 -26.26 14.01
CA VAL A 96 1.90 -27.40 13.14
C VAL A 96 0.66 -28.30 13.10
N LEU A 97 -0.02 -28.32 11.95
CA LEU A 97 -1.09 -29.27 11.67
C LEU A 97 -0.47 -30.50 11.04
N ASP A 98 -0.84 -31.70 11.49
CA ASP A 98 -0.52 -32.92 10.76
C ASP A 98 -1.34 -32.98 9.45
N ARG A 99 -0.89 -33.78 8.47
CA ARG A 99 -1.53 -33.92 7.15
C ARG A 99 -3.00 -34.30 7.29
N ASP A 100 -3.34 -35.21 8.19
CA ASP A 100 -4.71 -35.67 8.39
C ASP A 100 -5.60 -34.57 8.99
N ALA A 101 -5.06 -33.80 9.94
CA ALA A 101 -5.75 -32.63 10.50
C ALA A 101 -5.95 -31.52 9.46
N TRP A 102 -4.97 -31.33 8.56
CA TRP A 102 -5.05 -30.36 7.48
C TRP A 102 -6.09 -30.74 6.41
N GLN A 103 -6.14 -32.01 5.99
CA GLN A 103 -7.12 -32.48 4.99
C GLN A 103 -8.56 -32.45 5.49
N ALA A 104 -8.78 -32.49 6.80
CA ALA A 104 -10.10 -32.46 7.42
C ALA A 104 -10.62 -31.04 7.75
N SER A 105 -9.84 -29.98 7.49
CA SER A 105 -10.13 -28.58 7.85
C SER A 105 -10.81 -27.75 6.75
#